data_AF-A0A1W5YQG8-F1
#
_entry.id   AF-A0A1W5YQG8-F1
#
_cell.length_a   1.000
_cell.length_b   1.000
_cell.length_c   1.000
_cell.angle_alpha   90.00
_cell.angle_beta   90.00
_cell.angle_gamma   90.00
#
_symmetry.space_group_name_H-M   'P 1'
#
loop_
_entity.id
_entity.type
_entity.pdbx_description
1 polymer ?
#
loop_
_entity_poly.entity_id
_entity_poly.type
_entity_poly.pdbx_seq_one_letter_code
_entity_poly.pdbx_strand_id
1 'polypeptide(L)' 'IFWVWKSADFQERESYDMLGISYDNHPRLKRILMPESWIGWPLRKDYIVPHFYEIQDAY' A
#
# COMPACT_ATOMS: atom_id res chain seq x y z
N ILE A 1 -8.17 7.80 12.48
CA ILE A 1 -9.61 8.10 12.75
C ILE A 1 -10.48 6.86 12.90
N PHE A 2 -9.92 5.66 12.74
CA PHE A 2 -10.58 4.37 12.98
C PHE A 2 -11.47 4.28 14.24
N TRP A 3 -11.07 4.91 15.35
CA TRP A 3 -11.84 4.89 16.60
C TRP A 3 -13.15 5.69 16.54
N VAL A 4 -13.22 6.65 15.61
CA VAL A 4 -14.43 7.46 15.35
C VAL A 4 -15.25 6.82 14.24
N TRP A 5 -14.61 6.46 13.13
CA TRP A 5 -15.26 5.89 11.95
C TRP A 5 -14.66 4.52 11.62
N LYS A 6 -15.42 3.44 11.84
CA LYS A 6 -14.96 2.07 11.53
C LYS A 6 -14.80 1.82 10.03
N SER A 7 -15.52 2.57 9.19
CA SER A 7 -15.39 2.51 7.73
C SER A 7 -14.01 2.96 7.22
N ALA A 8 -13.24 3.71 8.03
CA ALA A 8 -11.91 4.14 7.68
C ALA A 8 -10.86 3.00 7.68
N ASP A 9 -11.21 1.79 8.12
CA ASP A 9 -10.26 0.67 8.24
C ASP A 9 -9.54 0.37 6.91
N PHE A 10 -10.31 0.13 5.85
CA PHE A 10 -9.75 -0.19 4.54
C PHE A 10 -9.06 1.00 3.88
N GLN A 11 -9.59 2.22 4.06
CA GLN A 11 -9.03 3.44 3.47
C GLN A 11 -7.68 3.81 4.07
N GLU A 12 -7.53 3.70 5.40
CA GLU A 12 -6.25 3.91 6.08
C GLU A 12 -5.23 2.84 5.64
N ARG A 13 -5.65 1.58 5.47
CA ARG A 13 -4.77 0.49 5.02
C ARG A 13 -4.37 0.60 3.55
N GLU A 14 -5.26 1.06 2.67
CA GLU A 14 -4.96 1.36 1.27
C GLU A 14 -3.94 2.49 1.15
N SER A 15 -4.13 3.57 1.91
CA SER A 15 -3.22 4.70 1.94
C SER A 15 -1.84 4.30 2.47
N TYR A 16 -1.80 3.40 3.46
CA TYR A 16 -0.56 2.77 3.89
C TYR A 16 0.08 1.96 2.77
N ASP A 17 -0.67 1.08 2.11
CA ASP A 17 -0.14 0.17 1.07
C ASP A 17 0.37 0.86 -0.18
N MET A 18 -0.25 1.97 -0.58
CA MET A 18 0.07 2.63 -1.84
C MET A 18 0.97 3.86 -1.69
N LEU A 19 0.83 4.60 -0.58
CA LEU A 19 1.56 5.85 -0.35
C LEU A 19 2.55 5.74 0.81
N GLY A 20 2.51 4.67 1.61
CA GLY A 20 3.40 4.49 2.75
C GLY A 20 3.12 5.46 3.91
N ILE A 21 1.87 5.90 4.07
CA ILE A 21 1.46 6.76 5.17
C ILE A 21 1.18 5.89 6.40
N SER A 22 1.92 6.10 7.49
CA SER A 22 1.73 5.37 8.75
C SER A 22 0.66 6.03 9.61
N TYR A 23 -0.25 5.22 10.16
CA TYR A 23 -1.31 5.68 11.07
C TYR A 23 -1.06 5.15 12.49
N ASP A 24 -0.75 6.06 13.41
CA ASP A 24 -0.62 5.73 14.84
C ASP A 24 -1.99 5.37 15.42
N ASN A 25 -2.06 4.27 16.19
CA ASN A 25 -3.27 3.68 16.79
C ASN A 25 -4.23 2.92 15.85
N HIS A 26 -3.80 2.51 14.66
CA HIS A 26 -4.58 1.59 13.82
C HIS A 26 -4.29 0.12 14.20
N PRO A 27 -5.30 -0.71 14.52
CA PRO A 27 -5.10 -2.03 15.13
C PRO A 27 -4.49 -3.08 14.18
N ARG A 28 -4.58 -2.90 12.86
CA ARG A 28 -4.05 -3.86 11.89
C ARG A 28 -3.55 -3.17 10.62
N LEU A 29 -2.45 -2.44 10.76
CA LEU A 29 -1.83 -1.75 9.62
C LEU A 29 -1.02 -2.76 8.81
N LYS A 30 -1.68 -3.39 7.85
CA LYS A 30 -1.09 -4.33 6.89
C LYS A 30 -1.55 -3.99 5.49
N ARG A 31 -0.70 -4.33 4.51
CA ARG A 31 -1.02 -4.25 3.08
C ARG A 31 -2.28 -5.06 2.75
N ILE A 32 -3.01 -4.62 1.73
CA ILE A 32 -4.28 -5.26 1.32
C ILE A 32 -4.35 -5.49 -0.19
N LEU A 33 -3.78 -4.60 -1.00
CA LEU A 33 -3.82 -4.67 -2.46
C LEU A 33 -2.54 -5.33 -2.97
N MET A 34 -1.40 -4.99 -2.38
CA MET A 34 -0.10 -5.52 -2.77
C MET A 34 0.31 -6.75 -1.95
N PRO A 35 1.16 -7.63 -2.51
CA PRO A 35 1.75 -8.73 -1.77
C PRO A 35 2.48 -8.24 -0.51
N GLU A 36 2.42 -9.02 0.58
CA GLU A 36 3.09 -8.66 1.83
C GLU A 36 4.61 -8.50 1.65
N SER A 37 5.21 -9.23 0.69
CA SER A 37 6.63 -9.18 0.34
C SER A 37 7.05 -7.99 -0.54
N TRP A 38 6.11 -7.15 -0.99
CA TRP A 38 6.43 -6.04 -1.88
C TRP A 38 7.35 -5.01 -1.22
N ILE A 39 8.21 -4.35 -1.97
CA ILE A 39 9.11 -3.34 -1.41
C ILE A 39 8.86 -2.03 -2.15
N GLY A 40 8.55 -0.98 -1.38
CA GLY A 40 8.18 0.33 -1.91
C GLY A 40 6.67 0.58 -1.93
N TRP A 41 6.30 1.73 -2.50
CA TRP A 41 4.97 2.33 -2.44
C TRP A 41 4.55 2.79 -3.85
N PRO A 42 3.71 2.03 -4.58
CA PRO A 42 3.49 2.22 -6.01
C PRO A 42 2.95 3.59 -6.45
N LEU A 43 2.12 4.25 -5.64
CA LEU A 43 1.53 5.55 -5.99
C LEU A 43 2.42 6.74 -5.67
N ARG A 44 3.64 6.51 -5.16
CA ARG A 44 4.62 7.58 -4.95
C ARG A 44 5.23 8.01 -6.29
N LYS A 45 5.43 9.31 -6.46
CA LYS A 45 6.05 9.87 -7.67
C LYS A 45 7.51 9.44 -7.85
N ASP A 46 8.16 9.12 -6.75
CA ASP A 46 9.52 8.62 -6.61
C ASP A 46 9.62 7.09 -6.71
N TYR A 47 8.51 6.39 -6.96
CA TYR A 47 8.51 4.95 -7.06
C TYR A 47 9.17 4.47 -8.36
N ILE A 48 10.25 3.70 -8.23
CA ILE A 48 10.91 3.01 -9.34
C ILE A 48 10.31 1.62 -9.42
N VAL A 49 9.60 1.33 -10.51
CA VAL A 49 9.01 0.02 -10.74
C VAL A 49 10.15 -1.01 -10.90
N PRO A 50 10.21 -2.05 -10.06
CA PRO A 50 11.17 -3.14 -10.23
C PRO A 50 10.93 -3.87 -11.56
N HIS A 51 12.03 -4.31 -12.18
CA HIS A 51 12.02 -4.95 -13.49
C HIS A 51 11.59 -6.42 -13.41
N PHE A 52 10.30 -6.66 -13.13
CA PHE A 52 9.70 -7.99 -13.09
C PHE A 52 9.49 -8.54 -14.50
N TYR A 53 9.73 -9.85 -14.69
CA TYR A 53 9.51 -10.53 -15.98
C TYR A 53 8.05 -10.46 -16.44
N GLU A 54 7.12 -10.49 -15.50
CA GLU A 54 5.67 -10.44 -15.74
C GLU A 54 5.16 -9.09 -16.25
N ILE A 55 5.94 -8.02 -16.09
CA ILE A 55 5.56 -6.63 -16.44
C ILE A 55 6.34 -6.16 -17.69
N GLN A 56 7.15 -7.04 -18.30
CA GLN A 56 7.89 -6.73 -19.53
C GLN A 56 6.97 -6.86 -20.75
N ASP A 57 7.27 -6.08 -21.79
CA ASP A 57 6.58 -6.19 -23.07
C ASP A 57 6.80 -7.57 -23.68
N ALA A 58 5.71 -8.20 -24.12
CA ALA A 58 5.75 -9.49 -24.82
C ALA A 58 6.20 -9.27 -26.27
N TYR A 59 7.52 -9.19 -26.48
CA TYR A 59 8.14 -9.31 -27.79
C TYR A 59 8.49 -10.76 -28.12
#